data_AF-A0A820M6G9-F1
#
_entry.id   AF-A0A820M6G9-F1
#
_cell.length_a   1.000
_cell.length_b   1.000
_cell.length_c   1.000
_cell.angle_alpha   90.00
_cell.angle_beta   90.00
_cell.angle_gamma   90.00
#
_symmetry.space_group_name_H-M   'P 1'
#
loop_
_entity.id
_entity.type
_entity.pdbx_description
1 polymer ?
#
loop_
_entity_poly.entity_id
_entity_poly.type
_entity_poly.pdbx_seq_one_letter_code
_entity_poly.pdbx_strand_id
1 'polypeptide(L)'
;MMKDNNVFCRLDTCETVGYATTICCNIIETLTTNYMTVIQVYVGDKHWKNIENPAKAIEIIIPTNTKKIIVENISVNCSYSSKLLPSLENETFLKQIGNKTECSLSSFADALDGNYDEIRTHYPEVQFVHVYPFNSVQKSMSTFIRRFDSTVRMYTKGASEIILKKCKTILNRNGWRYCTIFKC
;
A
#
# COMPACT_ATOMS: atom_id res chain seq x y z
N MET A 1 -15.58 33.36 7.56
CA MET A 1 -14.51 32.58 8.23
C MET A 1 -15.04 31.32 8.88
N MET A 2 -15.83 31.36 9.96
CA MET A 2 -16.32 30.12 10.60
C MET A 2 -17.28 29.30 9.71
N LYS A 3 -18.10 29.96 8.87
CA LYS A 3 -18.92 29.30 7.84
C LYS A 3 -18.09 28.62 6.74
N ASP A 4 -16.82 29.02 6.59
CA ASP A 4 -15.91 28.53 5.56
C ASP A 4 -14.93 27.49 6.13
N ASN A 5 -15.26 26.88 7.28
CA ASN A 5 -14.41 25.95 8.03
C ASN A 5 -13.05 26.51 8.49
N ASN A 6 -12.91 27.84 8.53
CA ASN A 6 -11.72 28.51 9.06
C ASN A 6 -11.97 28.97 10.50
N VAL A 7 -11.40 28.24 11.47
CA VAL A 7 -11.53 28.50 12.90
C VAL A 7 -10.27 29.19 13.41
N PHE A 8 -10.45 30.39 13.98
CA PHE A 8 -9.39 31.13 14.65
C PHE A 8 -9.53 30.96 16.15
N CYS A 9 -8.53 30.35 16.80
CA CYS A 9 -8.53 30.18 18.26
C CYS A 9 -8.21 31.48 19.01
N ARG A 10 -7.60 32.47 18.33
CA ARG A 10 -7.27 33.78 18.87
C ARG A 10 -7.67 34.88 17.87
N LEU A 11 -8.25 35.97 18.37
CA LEU A 11 -8.81 37.04 17.53
C LEU A 11 -7.74 37.87 16.79
N ASP A 12 -6.56 38.03 17.42
CA ASP A 12 -5.37 38.69 16.86
C ASP A 12 -4.82 37.99 15.59
N THR A 13 -5.13 36.71 15.43
CA THR A 13 -4.64 35.88 14.32
C THR A 13 -5.29 36.27 12.99
N CYS A 14 -6.51 36.80 13.00
CA CYS A 14 -7.19 37.26 11.79
C CYS A 14 -6.41 38.40 11.10
N GLU A 15 -5.88 39.33 11.88
CA GLU A 15 -5.06 40.44 11.36
C GLU A 15 -3.68 39.95 10.89
N THR A 16 -3.06 39.07 11.68
CA THR A 16 -1.73 38.52 11.39
C THR A 16 -1.69 37.75 10.05
N VAL A 17 -2.72 36.98 9.76
CA VAL A 17 -2.83 36.24 8.47
C VAL A 17 -2.99 37.20 7.29
N GLY A 18 -3.62 38.36 7.48
CA GLY A 18 -3.79 39.38 6.44
C GLY A 18 -2.48 40.05 6.00
N TYR A 19 -1.46 40.06 6.87
CA TYR A 19 -0.13 40.63 6.58
C TYR A 19 0.94 39.58 6.23
N ALA A 20 0.56 38.30 6.11
CA ALA A 20 1.53 37.23 5.85
C ALA A 20 2.16 37.36 4.45
N THR A 21 3.49 37.46 4.38
CA THR A 21 4.26 37.51 3.12
C THR A 21 4.94 36.18 2.78
N THR A 22 5.03 35.25 3.72
CA THR A 22 5.63 33.92 3.55
C THR A 22 4.78 32.90 4.30
N ILE A 23 4.49 31.77 3.65
CA ILE A 23 3.74 30.65 4.24
C ILE A 23 4.63 29.42 4.23
N CYS A 24 4.92 28.88 5.41
CA CYS A 24 5.63 27.63 5.57
C CYS A 24 4.61 26.49 5.76
N CYS A 25 4.45 25.65 4.74
CA CYS A 25 3.51 24.51 4.79
C CYS A 25 4.24 23.19 4.97
N ASN A 26 3.61 22.28 5.73
CA ASN A 26 3.93 20.85 5.60
C ASN A 26 3.35 20.32 4.30
N ILE A 27 3.92 19.22 3.77
CA ILE A 27 3.41 18.59 2.55
C ILE A 27 2.23 17.68 2.88
N ILE A 28 2.45 16.75 3.82
CA ILE A 28 1.48 15.72 4.20
C ILE A 28 0.34 16.37 4.99
N GLU A 29 -0.90 15.97 4.68
CA GLU A 29 -2.15 16.47 5.30
C GLU A 29 -2.45 17.97 5.10
N THR A 30 -1.53 18.76 4.52
CA THR A 30 -1.75 20.19 4.23
C THR A 30 -1.83 20.46 2.71
N LEU A 31 -0.82 20.06 1.93
CA LEU A 31 -0.83 20.24 0.48
C LEU A 31 -1.40 19.03 -0.25
N THR A 32 -1.18 17.83 0.30
CA THR A 32 -1.70 16.58 -0.26
C THR A 32 -2.89 16.09 0.55
N THR A 33 -3.88 15.52 -0.13
CA THR A 33 -4.90 14.72 0.55
C THR A 33 -4.22 13.54 1.25
N ASN A 34 -4.62 13.24 2.48
CA ASN A 34 -4.11 12.09 3.23
C ASN A 34 -4.75 10.77 2.78
N TYR A 35 -4.75 10.58 1.47
CA TYR A 35 -5.36 9.47 0.76
C TYR A 35 -4.36 8.90 -0.22
N MET A 36 -3.87 7.70 0.07
CA MET A 36 -2.85 7.06 -0.75
C MET A 36 -3.50 6.13 -1.77
N THR A 37 -3.03 6.16 -3.01
CA THR A 37 -3.46 5.25 -4.09
C THR A 37 -2.24 4.66 -4.80
N VAL A 38 -2.43 3.51 -5.45
CA VAL A 38 -1.40 2.90 -6.29
C VAL A 38 -1.54 3.43 -7.71
N ILE A 39 -0.62 4.28 -8.13
CA ILE A 39 -0.65 4.93 -9.45
C ILE A 39 0.06 4.10 -10.52
N GLN A 40 1.16 3.43 -10.14
CA GLN A 40 2.04 2.72 -11.05
C GLN A 40 2.46 1.37 -10.46
N VAL A 41 2.57 0.36 -11.32
CA VAL A 41 2.94 -1.01 -10.93
C VAL A 41 3.86 -1.60 -11.99
N TYR A 42 4.94 -2.24 -11.55
CA TYR A 42 5.82 -3.00 -12.41
C TYR A 42 5.69 -4.49 -12.12
N VAL A 43 5.08 -5.24 -13.03
CA VAL A 43 4.90 -6.71 -12.89
C VAL A 43 5.01 -7.36 -14.27
N GLY A 44 5.69 -8.51 -14.33
CA GLY A 44 5.77 -9.32 -15.55
C GLY A 44 6.56 -8.65 -16.68
N ASP A 45 7.66 -7.97 -16.35
CA ASP A 45 8.47 -7.14 -17.26
C ASP A 45 7.71 -5.98 -17.95
N LYS A 46 6.55 -5.60 -17.42
CA LYS A 46 5.76 -4.48 -17.94
C LYS A 46 5.50 -3.45 -16.84
N HIS A 47 5.69 -2.18 -17.21
CA HIS A 47 5.33 -1.04 -16.39
C HIS A 47 3.91 -0.57 -16.76
N TRP A 48 3.01 -0.67 -15.80
CA TRP A 48 1.64 -0.19 -15.88
C TRP A 48 1.54 1.17 -15.20
N LYS A 49 0.90 2.14 -15.86
CA LYS A 49 0.75 3.52 -15.39
C LYS A 49 -0.73 3.89 -15.27
N ASN A 50 -1.04 4.84 -14.39
CA ASN A 50 -2.38 5.39 -14.16
C ASN A 50 -3.40 4.33 -13.68
N ILE A 51 -2.99 3.49 -12.74
CA ILE A 51 -3.78 2.36 -12.19
C ILE A 51 -4.73 2.81 -11.05
N GLU A 52 -4.71 4.10 -10.70
CA GLU A 52 -5.63 4.69 -9.72
C GLU A 52 -7.11 4.49 -10.08
N ASN A 53 -7.43 4.29 -11.36
CA ASN A 53 -8.76 3.96 -11.81
C ASN A 53 -8.95 2.42 -11.83
N PRO A 54 -9.92 1.86 -11.10
CA PRO A 54 -10.14 0.41 -11.03
C PRO A 54 -10.35 -0.24 -12.39
N ALA A 55 -10.93 0.46 -13.37
CA ALA A 55 -11.10 -0.05 -14.73
C ALA A 55 -9.75 -0.40 -15.41
N LYS A 56 -8.70 0.39 -15.13
CA LYS A 56 -7.35 0.16 -15.67
C LYS A 56 -6.57 -0.90 -14.91
N ALA A 57 -6.93 -1.16 -13.64
CA ALA A 57 -6.36 -2.28 -12.89
C ALA A 57 -6.77 -3.63 -13.49
N ILE A 58 -8.00 -3.73 -14.03
CA ILE A 58 -8.51 -4.93 -14.70
C ILE A 58 -7.76 -5.20 -16.02
N GLU A 59 -7.26 -4.18 -16.70
CA GLU A 59 -6.45 -4.32 -17.92
C GLU A 59 -5.07 -4.95 -17.67
N ILE A 60 -4.68 -5.15 -16.41
CA ILE A 60 -3.40 -5.73 -16.04
C ILE A 60 -3.41 -7.23 -16.34
N ILE A 61 -2.90 -7.59 -17.52
CA ILE A 61 -2.77 -8.98 -17.97
C ILE A 61 -1.53 -9.60 -17.31
N ILE A 62 -1.74 -10.30 -16.19
CA ILE A 62 -0.73 -11.06 -15.44
C ILE A 62 -1.16 -12.54 -15.35
N PRO A 63 -0.22 -13.51 -15.37
CA PRO A 63 -0.55 -14.91 -15.10
C PRO A 63 -1.27 -15.09 -13.76
N THR A 64 -2.29 -15.95 -13.71
CA THR A 64 -3.12 -16.20 -12.52
C THR A 64 -2.31 -16.56 -11.28
N ASN A 65 -1.21 -17.31 -11.46
CA ASN A 65 -0.32 -17.67 -10.35
C ASN A 65 0.39 -16.45 -9.74
N THR A 66 0.89 -15.54 -10.58
CA THR A 66 1.54 -14.31 -10.13
C THR A 66 0.54 -13.38 -9.46
N LYS A 67 -0.66 -13.26 -10.02
CA LYS A 67 -1.78 -12.52 -9.43
C LYS A 67 -2.08 -13.03 -8.00
N LYS A 68 -2.26 -14.35 -7.84
CA LYS A 68 -2.49 -14.98 -6.53
C LYS A 68 -1.39 -14.68 -5.52
N ILE A 69 -0.11 -14.76 -5.92
CA ILE A 69 1.02 -14.48 -5.02
C ILE A 69 1.03 -13.01 -4.57
N ILE A 70 0.73 -12.07 -5.46
CA ILE A 70 0.69 -10.64 -5.14
C ILE A 70 -0.44 -10.34 -4.16
N VAL A 71 -1.65 -10.82 -4.46
CA VAL A 71 -2.82 -10.62 -3.59
C VAL A 71 -2.57 -11.28 -2.23
N GLU A 72 -2.07 -12.51 -2.18
CA GLU A 72 -1.74 -13.20 -0.92
C GLU A 72 -0.68 -12.44 -0.11
N ASN A 73 0.38 -11.93 -0.76
CA ASN A 73 1.40 -11.11 -0.09
C ASN A 73 0.80 -9.84 0.52
N ILE A 74 -0.01 -9.10 -0.24
CA ILE A 74 -0.64 -7.86 0.22
C ILE A 74 -1.54 -8.15 1.42
N SER A 75 -2.42 -9.15 1.32
CA SER A 75 -3.40 -9.47 2.36
C SER A 75 -2.77 -9.88 3.68
N VAL A 76 -1.71 -10.70 3.62
CA VAL A 76 -1.03 -11.27 4.80
C VAL A 76 0.00 -10.30 5.40
N ASN A 77 0.72 -9.55 4.57
CA ASN A 77 1.81 -8.69 5.03
C ASN A 77 1.34 -7.27 5.40
N CYS A 78 0.11 -6.87 5.05
CA CYS A 78 -0.51 -5.65 5.56
C CYS A 78 -1.14 -5.87 6.93
N SER A 79 -1.02 -4.88 7.82
CA SER A 79 -1.59 -4.96 9.16
C SER A 79 -3.11 -5.15 9.09
N TYR A 80 -3.64 -5.94 10.01
CA TYR A 80 -5.08 -6.20 10.13
C TYR A 80 -5.83 -4.98 10.71
N SER A 81 -5.08 -4.04 11.30
CA SER A 81 -5.58 -2.71 11.67
C SER A 81 -5.84 -1.81 10.46
N SER A 82 -5.18 -2.08 9.33
CA SER A 82 -5.36 -1.36 8.07
C SER A 82 -6.59 -1.91 7.33
N LYS A 83 -7.65 -1.11 7.26
CA LYS A 83 -8.95 -1.49 6.70
C LYS A 83 -9.51 -0.44 5.75
N LEU A 84 -10.25 -0.90 4.76
CA LEU A 84 -11.03 -0.08 3.85
C LEU A 84 -12.49 -0.17 4.26
N LEU A 85 -13.10 0.97 4.58
CA LEU A 85 -14.54 1.06 4.88
C LEU A 85 -15.26 1.90 3.83
N PRO A 86 -16.56 1.69 3.62
CA PRO A 86 -17.38 2.63 2.88
C PRO A 86 -17.27 4.04 3.49
N SER A 87 -17.10 5.06 2.65
CA SER A 87 -17.15 6.45 3.10
C SER A 87 -18.60 6.92 3.18
N LEU A 88 -18.93 7.67 4.22
CA LEU A 88 -20.27 8.25 4.42
C LEU A 88 -20.44 9.58 3.65
N GLU A 89 -19.34 10.20 3.23
CA GLU A 89 -19.33 11.56 2.67
C GLU A 89 -19.02 11.59 1.17
N ASN A 90 -18.26 10.60 0.67
CA ASN A 90 -17.81 10.54 -0.73
C ASN A 90 -18.00 9.12 -1.27
N GLU A 91 -18.92 8.93 -2.21
CA GLU A 91 -19.19 7.61 -2.81
C GLU A 91 -18.01 7.06 -3.63
N THR A 92 -17.12 7.93 -4.09
CA THR A 92 -16.00 7.57 -4.98
C THR A 92 -14.79 6.97 -4.27
N PHE A 93 -14.60 7.24 -2.96
CA PHE A 93 -13.39 6.81 -2.24
C PHE A 93 -13.74 6.07 -0.94
N LEU A 94 -13.18 4.87 -0.78
CA LEU A 94 -13.27 4.11 0.47
C LEU A 94 -12.48 4.82 1.58
N LYS A 95 -13.04 4.92 2.78
CA LYS A 95 -12.36 5.45 3.97
C LYS A 95 -11.22 4.52 4.38
N GLN A 96 -9.99 5.04 4.38
CA GLN A 96 -8.78 4.34 4.79
C GLN A 96 -8.54 4.48 6.31
N ILE A 97 -8.60 3.39 7.06
CA ILE A 97 -8.30 3.32 8.49
C ILE A 97 -6.97 2.60 8.68
N GLY A 98 -6.08 3.15 9.51
CA GLY A 98 -4.75 2.58 9.75
C GLY A 98 -3.69 3.17 8.82
N ASN A 99 -2.70 2.36 8.44
CA ASN A 99 -1.61 2.83 7.60
C ASN A 99 -2.09 3.05 6.16
N LYS A 100 -2.08 4.30 5.70
CA LYS A 100 -2.57 4.72 4.39
C LYS A 100 -1.90 3.97 3.23
N THR A 101 -0.60 3.67 3.34
CA THR A 101 0.14 2.92 2.32
C THR A 101 -0.31 1.46 2.25
N GLU A 102 -0.69 0.87 3.38
CA GLU A 102 -1.22 -0.50 3.40
C GLU A 102 -2.65 -0.55 2.88
N CYS A 103 -3.48 0.43 3.25
CA CYS A 103 -4.83 0.57 2.72
C CYS A 103 -4.82 0.73 1.20
N SER A 104 -3.88 1.49 0.63
CA SER A 104 -3.78 1.66 -0.82
C SER A 104 -3.39 0.35 -1.52
N LEU A 105 -2.51 -0.45 -0.91
CA LEU A 105 -2.16 -1.78 -1.41
C LEU A 105 -3.35 -2.74 -1.33
N SER A 106 -4.10 -2.75 -0.23
CA SER A 106 -5.34 -3.56 -0.11
C SER A 106 -6.36 -3.17 -1.19
N SER A 107 -6.54 -1.87 -1.46
CA SER A 107 -7.44 -1.39 -2.51
C SER A 107 -6.97 -1.82 -3.89
N PHE A 108 -5.65 -1.86 -4.11
CA PHE A 108 -5.07 -2.39 -5.34
C PHE A 108 -5.28 -3.91 -5.47
N ALA A 109 -5.21 -4.67 -4.38
CA ALA A 109 -5.52 -6.10 -4.39
C ALA A 109 -7.00 -6.37 -4.75
N ASP A 110 -7.93 -5.57 -4.23
CA ASP A 110 -9.35 -5.62 -4.63
C ASP A 110 -9.54 -5.26 -6.10
N ALA A 111 -8.85 -4.23 -6.59
CA ALA A 111 -8.91 -3.81 -7.99
C ALA A 111 -8.35 -4.86 -8.95
N LEU A 112 -7.44 -5.72 -8.48
CA LEU A 112 -7.02 -6.92 -9.16
C LEU A 112 -8.04 -8.05 -9.03
N ASP A 113 -9.29 -7.86 -8.61
CA ASP A 113 -10.26 -8.97 -8.45
C ASP A 113 -9.71 -10.06 -7.49
N GLY A 114 -9.17 -9.61 -6.37
CA GLY A 114 -8.74 -10.45 -5.26
C GLY A 114 -9.39 -9.97 -3.98
N ASN A 115 -10.09 -10.85 -3.26
CA ASN A 115 -10.71 -10.48 -1.99
C ASN A 115 -9.70 -10.62 -0.84
N TYR A 116 -9.17 -9.50 -0.34
CA TYR A 116 -8.18 -9.55 0.73
C TYR A 116 -8.76 -10.05 2.06
N ASP A 117 -10.04 -9.77 2.35
CA ASP A 117 -10.71 -10.20 3.58
C ASP A 117 -10.91 -11.72 3.62
N GLU A 118 -11.25 -12.34 2.48
CA GLU A 118 -11.31 -13.80 2.36
C GLU A 118 -9.95 -14.45 2.65
N ILE A 119 -8.87 -13.91 2.09
CA ILE A 119 -7.51 -14.44 2.32
C ILE A 119 -7.11 -14.27 3.79
N ARG A 120 -7.45 -13.15 4.41
CA ARG A 120 -7.21 -12.90 5.85
C ARG A 120 -8.01 -13.87 6.73
N THR A 121 -9.18 -14.32 6.29
CA THR A 121 -9.96 -15.36 6.97
C THR A 121 -9.25 -16.72 6.92
N HIS A 122 -8.60 -17.05 5.80
CA HIS A 122 -7.80 -18.27 5.66
C HIS A 122 -6.47 -18.22 6.42
N TYR A 123 -5.87 -17.05 6.57
CA TYR A 123 -4.62 -16.84 7.30
C TYR A 123 -4.82 -15.83 8.44
N PRO A 124 -5.51 -16.18 9.53
CA PRO A 124 -5.70 -15.25 10.65
C PRO A 124 -4.37 -14.93 11.33
N GLU A 125 -4.27 -13.73 11.93
CA GLU A 125 -3.04 -13.23 12.56
C GLU A 125 -2.47 -14.17 13.63
N VAL A 126 -3.33 -14.89 14.35
CA VAL A 126 -2.94 -15.88 15.37
C VAL A 126 -2.17 -17.08 14.80
N GLN A 127 -2.26 -17.34 13.50
CA GLN A 127 -1.52 -18.41 12.81
C GLN A 127 -0.16 -17.96 12.29
N PHE A 128 0.18 -16.67 12.42
CA PHE A 128 1.48 -16.18 12.00
C PHE A 128 2.57 -16.74 12.91
N VAL A 129 3.62 -17.27 12.30
CA VAL A 129 4.76 -17.84 13.04
C VAL A 129 5.54 -16.71 13.71
N HIS A 130 5.77 -15.62 12.96
CA HIS A 130 6.45 -14.43 13.45
C HIS A 130 6.15 -13.25 12.53
N VAL A 131 6.08 -12.05 13.11
CA VAL A 131 5.94 -10.78 12.37
C VAL A 131 7.08 -9.86 12.77
N TYR A 132 7.86 -9.41 11.79
CA TYR A 132 8.77 -8.28 11.96
C TYR A 132 8.06 -7.03 11.46
N PRO A 133 7.60 -6.15 12.38
CA PRO A 133 6.92 -4.92 11.99
C PRO A 133 7.87 -4.00 11.23
N PHE A 134 7.29 -3.00 10.56
CA PHE A 134 8.08 -2.02 9.83
C PHE A 134 9.06 -1.29 10.77
N ASN A 135 10.33 -1.26 10.38
CA ASN A 135 11.38 -0.52 11.07
C ASN A 135 11.98 0.52 10.12
N SER A 136 12.09 1.78 10.54
CA SER A 136 12.61 2.88 9.71
C SER A 136 14.08 2.71 9.31
N VAL A 137 14.88 2.02 10.13
CA VAL A 137 16.29 1.70 9.83
C VAL A 137 16.37 0.61 8.78
N GLN A 138 15.57 -0.45 8.93
CA GLN A 138 15.56 -1.58 7.98
C GLN A 138 14.75 -1.29 6.71
N LYS A 139 13.86 -0.29 6.76
CA LYS A 139 12.92 0.12 5.70
C LYS A 139 12.11 -1.06 5.11
N SER A 140 11.78 -2.05 5.94
CA SER A 140 11.04 -3.25 5.54
C SER A 140 10.19 -3.82 6.66
N MET A 141 9.17 -4.58 6.29
CA MET A 141 8.28 -5.37 7.14
C MET A 141 8.18 -6.79 6.57
N SER A 142 8.20 -7.81 7.43
CA SER A 142 8.11 -9.21 6.99
C SER A 142 7.22 -10.05 7.89
N THR A 143 6.40 -10.91 7.30
CA THR A 143 5.48 -11.82 7.99
C THR A 143 5.79 -13.26 7.59
N PHE A 144 5.89 -14.15 8.57
CA PHE A 144 6.13 -15.58 8.37
C PHE A 144 4.83 -16.34 8.61
N ILE A 145 4.40 -17.11 7.61
CA ILE A 145 3.22 -17.97 7.70
C ILE A 145 3.60 -19.44 7.53
N ARG A 146 2.87 -20.32 8.20
CA ARG A 146 2.96 -21.75 7.98
C ARG A 146 1.95 -22.17 6.91
N ARG A 147 2.39 -23.01 5.97
CA ARG A 147 1.57 -23.57 4.90
C ARG A 147 1.08 -24.98 5.24
N PHE A 148 0.08 -25.43 4.50
CA PHE A 148 -0.47 -26.79 4.62
C PHE A 148 0.57 -27.89 4.40
N ASP A 149 1.59 -27.63 3.58
CA ASP A 149 2.73 -28.54 3.34
C ASP A 149 3.79 -28.52 4.47
N SER A 150 3.47 -27.92 5.62
CA SER A 150 4.38 -27.70 6.75
C SER A 150 5.60 -26.82 6.44
N THR A 151 5.69 -26.22 5.25
CA THR A 151 6.73 -25.24 4.96
C THR A 151 6.38 -23.87 5.56
N VAL A 152 7.41 -23.08 5.85
CA VAL A 152 7.23 -21.69 6.27
C VAL A 152 7.49 -20.80 5.07
N ARG A 153 6.54 -19.90 4.77
CA ARG A 153 6.69 -18.88 3.74
C ARG A 153 6.82 -17.50 4.40
N MET A 154 7.83 -16.76 3.97
CA MET A 154 8.02 -15.36 4.35
C MET A 154 7.44 -14.45 3.26
N TYR A 155 6.57 -13.52 3.66
CA TYR A 155 6.20 -12.36 2.87
C TYR A 155 6.94 -11.14 3.37
N THR A 156 7.40 -10.29 2.45
CA THR A 156 8.13 -9.06 2.80
C THR A 156 7.70 -7.91 1.90
N LYS A 157 7.73 -6.71 2.45
CA LYS A 157 7.48 -5.44 1.76
C LYS A 157 8.40 -4.37 2.33
N GLY A 158 8.80 -3.41 1.52
CA GLY A 158 9.74 -2.38 1.94
C GLY A 158 10.24 -1.55 0.78
N ALA A 159 11.25 -0.71 1.03
CA ALA A 159 11.90 0.06 0.00
C ALA A 159 12.51 -0.86 -1.07
N SER A 160 12.24 -0.56 -2.34
CA SER A 160 12.66 -1.39 -3.48
C SER A 160 14.17 -1.63 -3.51
N GLU A 161 14.96 -0.59 -3.24
CA GLU A 161 16.42 -0.64 -3.14
C GLU A 161 16.95 -1.58 -2.05
N ILE A 162 16.18 -1.83 -0.99
CA ILE A 162 16.55 -2.72 0.12
C ILE A 162 16.12 -4.16 -0.18
N ILE A 163 14.89 -4.34 -0.65
CA ILE A 163 14.34 -5.67 -0.92
C ILE A 163 15.03 -6.28 -2.14
N LEU A 164 15.20 -5.54 -3.24
CA LEU A 164 15.78 -6.07 -4.46
C LEU A 164 17.23 -6.54 -4.29
N LYS A 165 18.01 -5.90 -3.41
CA LYS A 165 19.38 -6.34 -3.05
C LYS A 165 19.40 -7.73 -2.42
N LYS A 166 18.31 -8.16 -1.78
CA LYS A 166 18.15 -9.48 -1.15
C LYS A 166 17.51 -10.50 -2.09
N CYS A 167 17.03 -10.10 -3.27
CA CYS A 167 16.33 -10.98 -4.20
C CYS A 167 17.29 -11.63 -5.21
N LYS A 168 17.27 -12.96 -5.28
CA LYS A 168 18.04 -13.72 -6.30
C LYS A 168 17.27 -13.89 -7.61
N THR A 169 15.95 -13.93 -7.55
CA THR A 169 15.06 -14.20 -8.69
C THR A 169 13.91 -13.19 -8.74
N ILE A 170 13.37 -12.98 -9.94
CA ILE A 170 12.20 -12.14 -10.23
C ILE A 170 11.19 -13.00 -10.99
N LEU A 171 9.91 -12.82 -10.69
CA LEU A 171 8.82 -13.52 -11.36
C LEU A 171 8.32 -12.72 -12.57
N ASN A 172 8.55 -13.25 -13.77
CA ASN A 172 8.14 -12.67 -15.04
C ASN A 172 6.89 -13.38 -15.59
N ARG A 173 6.37 -12.90 -16.73
CA ARG A 173 5.21 -13.51 -17.41
C ARG A 173 5.45 -14.99 -17.77
N ASN A 174 6.70 -15.35 -18.02
CA ASN A 174 7.12 -16.70 -18.42
C ASN A 174 7.63 -17.55 -17.24
N GLY A 175 7.58 -17.04 -16.00
CA GLY A 175 8.09 -17.72 -14.82
C GLY A 175 9.28 -17.03 -14.16
N TRP A 176 10.03 -17.76 -13.34
CA TRP A 176 11.13 -17.22 -12.55
C TRP A 176 12.38 -16.99 -13.40
N ARG A 177 12.95 -15.79 -13.29
CA ARG A 177 14.21 -15.37 -13.91
C ARG A 177 15.21 -14.96 -12.83
N TYR A 178 16.51 -15.13 -13.08
CA TYR A 178 17.54 -14.55 -12.20
C TYR A 178 17.56 -13.02 -12.25
N CYS A 179 17.62 -12.39 -11.08
CA CYS A 179 17.73 -10.95 -10.95
C CYS A 179 19.14 -10.53 -11.42
N THR A 180 19.24 -9.90 -12.58
CA THR A 180 20.50 -9.37 -13.12
C THR A 180 20.71 -7.89 -12.78
N ILE A 181 19.76 -7.26 -12.09
CA ILE A 181 19.65 -5.80 -11.91
C ILE A 181 20.75 -5.22 -10.98
N PHE A 182 21.44 -6.06 -10.21
CA PHE A 182 22.48 -5.63 -9.24
C PHE A 182 23.86 -6.27 -9.45
N LYS A 183 24.18 -6.77 -10.66
CA LYS A 183 25.58 -7.04 -11.05
C LYS A 183 26.16 -5.78 -11.73
N CYS A 184 26.31 -4.71 -10.98
CA CYS A 184 27.18 -3.58 -11.30
C CYS A 184 27.97 -3.24 -10.03
#